data_AF-A0A7V5Q9S1-F1
#
_entry.id   AF-A0A7V5Q9S1-F1
#
_cell.length_a   1.000
_cell.length_b   1.000
_cell.length_c   1.000
_cell.angle_alpha   90.00
_cell.angle_beta   90.00
_cell.angle_gamma   90.00
#
_symmetry.space_group_name_H-M   'P 1'
#
loop_
_entity.id
_entity.type
_entity.pdbx_description
1 polymer ?
#
loop_
_entity_poly.entity_id
_entity_poly.type
_entity_poly.pdbx_seq_one_letter_code
_entity_poly.pdbx_strand_id
1 'polypeptide(L)'
;VTDDEVEKIVRHLKTQGVPEYLEAVTEETDDPVSPALGLSGGSSKEDQLFDRAIEVVANDRKVSTSYIQRKLSIGYNRAATIIERMEDEGIIGPANHAGKREILLPEPDEVF
;
A
#
# COMPACT_ATOMS: atom_id res chain seq x y z
N VAL A 1 -26.98 -16.86 5.89
CA VAL A 1 -27.47 -15.51 5.56
C VAL A 1 -27.64 -15.47 4.06
N THR A 2 -28.86 -15.27 3.57
CA THR A 2 -29.14 -15.17 2.13
C THR A 2 -29.15 -13.71 1.71
N ASP A 3 -28.75 -13.40 0.47
CA ASP A 3 -28.70 -12.02 -0.06
C ASP A 3 -30.04 -11.28 0.09
N ASP A 4 -31.16 -12.00 -0.01
CA ASP A 4 -32.51 -11.46 0.17
C ASP A 4 -32.76 -10.88 1.57
N GLU A 5 -32.16 -11.46 2.62
CA GLU A 5 -32.27 -10.95 3.99
C GLU A 5 -31.45 -9.66 4.15
N VAL A 6 -30.27 -9.61 3.53
CA VAL A 6 -29.39 -8.44 3.53
C VAL A 6 -30.07 -7.26 2.83
N GLU A 7 -30.68 -7.47 1.66
CA GLU A 7 -31.37 -6.40 0.93
C GLU A 7 -32.56 -5.83 1.71
N LYS A 8 -33.34 -6.67 2.39
CA LYS A 8 -34.47 -6.23 3.22
C LYS A 8 -34.01 -5.39 4.41
N ILE A 9 -32.94 -5.82 5.08
CA ILE A 9 -32.36 -5.09 6.21
C ILE A 9 -31.77 -3.75 5.74
N VAL A 10 -31.04 -3.73 4.63
CA VAL A 10 -30.48 -2.50 4.04
C VAL A 10 -31.59 -1.52 3.65
N ARG A 11 -32.67 -2.00 3.02
CA ARG A 11 -33.81 -1.16 2.63
C ARG A 11 -34.51 -0.57 3.85
N HIS A 12 -34.68 -1.35 4.90
CA HIS A 12 -35.26 -0.89 6.17
C HIS A 12 -34.36 0.16 6.84
N LEU A 13 -33.05 -0.09 6.96
CA LEU A 13 -32.09 0.85 7.55
C LEU A 13 -32.00 2.18 6.79
N LYS A 14 -32.07 2.15 5.45
CA LYS A 14 -32.11 3.37 4.61
C LYS A 14 -33.34 4.26 4.86
N THR A 15 -34.44 3.72 5.40
CA THR A 15 -35.63 4.52 5.73
C THR A 15 -35.54 5.20 7.10
N GLN A 16 -34.57 4.83 7.93
CA GLN A 16 -34.44 5.31 9.32
C GLN A 16 -33.52 6.53 9.47
N GLY A 17 -32.86 6.97 8.40
CA GLY A 17 -32.04 8.18 8.41
C GLY A 17 -31.01 8.21 7.29
N VAL A 18 -30.39 9.38 7.09
CA VAL A 18 -29.20 9.50 6.23
C VAL A 18 -27.98 9.01 7.01
N PRO A 19 -27.13 8.16 6.41
CA PRO A 19 -25.91 7.70 7.05
C PRO A 19 -24.98 8.89 7.32
N GLU A 20 -24.53 9.02 8.56
CA GLU A 20 -23.47 9.95 8.94
C GLU A 20 -22.13 9.24 8.71
N TYR A 21 -21.45 9.61 7.64
CA TYR A 21 -20.12 9.10 7.33
C TYR A 21 -19.09 9.93 8.12
N LEU A 22 -18.47 9.30 9.12
CA LEU A 22 -17.39 9.92 9.87
C LEU A 22 -16.13 9.95 9.01
N GLU A 23 -15.69 11.16 8.62
CA GLU A 23 -14.44 11.38 7.86
C GLU A 23 -13.20 10.82 8.58
N ALA A 24 -13.24 10.72 9.91
CA ALA A 24 -12.19 10.09 10.72
C ALA A 24 -11.97 8.59 10.43
N VAL A 25 -12.92 7.91 9.78
CA VAL A 25 -12.75 6.52 9.33
C VAL A 25 -12.01 6.45 7.98
N THR A 26 -12.05 7.54 7.20
CA THR A 26 -11.30 7.70 5.95
C THR A 26 -9.95 8.39 6.12
N GLU A 27 -9.74 9.08 7.25
CA GLU A 27 -8.44 9.64 7.61
C GLU A 27 -7.53 8.53 8.15
N GLU A 28 -6.47 8.19 7.40
CA GLU A 28 -5.35 7.41 7.93
C GLU A 28 -4.76 8.20 9.11
N THR A 29 -4.99 7.74 10.35
CA THR A 29 -4.39 8.33 11.55
C THR A 29 -2.86 8.34 11.39
N ASP A 30 -2.29 9.53 11.21
CA ASP A 30 -0.85 9.77 11.16
C ASP A 30 -0.23 9.39 12.51
N ASP A 31 0.24 8.15 12.65
CA ASP A 31 1.26 7.82 13.65
C ASP A 31 2.58 8.47 13.20
N PRO A 32 3.15 9.43 13.96
CA PRO A 32 4.39 10.07 13.58
C PRO A 32 5.55 9.13 13.90
N VAL A 33 5.96 8.32 12.92
CA VAL A 33 7.27 7.66 12.95
C VAL A 33 8.34 8.70 12.56
N SER A 34 9.20 8.96 13.54
CA SER A 34 10.34 9.88 13.62
C SER A 34 10.95 10.45 12.32
N PRO A 35 11.36 11.74 12.34
CA PRO A 35 12.10 12.36 11.25
C PRO A 35 13.59 12.00 11.36
N ALA A 36 14.12 11.30 10.37
CA ALA A 36 15.55 11.27 10.12
C ALA A 36 15.82 11.21 8.61
N LEU A 37 16.46 12.29 8.12
CA LEU A 37 17.21 12.41 6.85
C LEU A 37 16.31 12.41 5.59
N GLY A 38 16.02 13.51 4.89
CA GLY A 38 16.79 14.73 4.68
C GLY A 38 17.66 14.60 3.43
N LEU A 39 17.07 14.72 2.22
CA LEU A 39 17.62 15.38 1.02
C LEU A 39 16.64 15.30 -0.17
N SER A 40 16.44 16.44 -0.83
CA SER A 40 15.85 16.64 -2.16
C SER A 40 14.31 16.66 -2.32
N GLY A 41 13.77 17.89 -2.27
CA GLY A 41 12.84 18.38 -3.30
C GLY A 41 11.41 17.86 -3.32
N GLY A 42 10.50 18.46 -2.53
CA GLY A 42 9.08 18.58 -2.87
C GLY A 42 8.32 17.32 -3.29
N SER A 43 8.77 16.14 -2.87
CA SER A 43 8.17 14.87 -3.26
C SER A 43 6.85 14.69 -2.52
N SER A 44 5.80 14.31 -3.24
CA SER A 44 4.47 14.12 -2.66
C SER A 44 4.53 13.04 -1.56
N LYS A 45 3.55 13.01 -0.63
CA LYS A 45 3.45 11.92 0.39
C LYS A 45 3.53 10.53 -0.25
N GLU A 46 3.09 10.41 -1.50
CA GLU A 46 3.18 9.20 -2.33
C GLU A 46 4.59 8.83 -2.75
N ASP A 47 5.43 9.81 -3.11
CA ASP A 47 6.83 9.58 -3.47
C ASP A 47 7.63 9.11 -2.25
N GLN A 48 7.38 9.70 -1.07
CA GLN A 48 8.02 9.23 0.17
C GLN A 48 7.63 7.79 0.53
N LEU A 49 6.38 7.40 0.27
CA LEU A 49 5.94 6.01 0.47
C LEU A 49 6.60 5.06 -0.54
N PHE A 50 6.77 5.52 -1.78
CA PHE A 50 7.45 4.77 -2.83
C PHE A 50 8.92 4.52 -2.48
N ASP A 51 9.66 5.57 -2.07
CA ASP A 51 11.07 5.45 -1.67
C ASP A 51 11.24 4.45 -0.52
N ARG A 52 10.39 4.55 0.52
CA ARG A 52 10.37 3.59 1.64
C ARG A 52 10.05 2.17 1.18
N ALA A 53 9.16 2.01 0.20
CA ALA A 53 8.83 0.71 -0.34
C ALA A 53 10.04 0.08 -1.04
N ILE A 54 10.81 0.87 -1.79
CA ILE A 54 12.06 0.42 -2.43
C ILE A 54 13.05 -0.05 -1.38
N GLU A 55 13.26 0.74 -0.32
CA GLU A 55 14.16 0.36 0.79
C GLU A 55 13.75 -0.96 1.44
N VAL A 56 12.45 -1.15 1.68
CA VAL A 56 11.92 -2.41 2.22
C VAL A 56 12.22 -3.58 1.29
N VAL A 57 11.99 -3.42 -0.02
CA VAL A 57 12.19 -4.48 -1.01
C VAL A 57 13.68 -4.80 -1.17
N ALA A 58 14.54 -3.79 -1.17
CA ALA A 58 15.99 -3.95 -1.22
C ALA A 58 16.52 -4.72 -0.01
N ASN A 59 16.05 -4.38 1.20
CA ASN A 59 16.49 -5.00 2.45
C ASN A 59 15.94 -6.42 2.64
N ASP A 60 14.62 -6.61 2.45
CA ASP A 60 13.96 -7.86 2.80
C ASP A 60 13.99 -8.89 1.65
N ARG A 61 14.38 -8.47 0.43
CA ARG A 61 14.39 -9.26 -0.82
C ARG A 61 13.08 -10.01 -1.06
N LYS A 62 11.97 -9.43 -0.60
CA LYS A 62 10.62 -9.98 -0.70
C LYS A 62 9.67 -8.87 -1.14
N VAL A 63 8.92 -9.16 -2.19
CA VAL A 63 7.96 -8.21 -2.72
C VAL A 63 6.63 -8.91 -3.05
N SER A 64 5.57 -8.42 -2.42
CA SER A 64 4.17 -8.73 -2.75
C SER A 64 3.28 -7.61 -2.25
N THR A 65 2.10 -7.45 -2.84
CA THR A 65 1.13 -6.41 -2.44
C THR A 65 0.80 -6.48 -0.95
N SER A 66 0.48 -7.67 -0.44
CA SER A 66 0.19 -7.88 0.98
C SER A 66 1.40 -7.67 1.90
N TYR A 67 2.63 -7.84 1.40
CA TYR A 67 3.84 -7.58 2.16
C TYR A 67 4.04 -6.08 2.37
N ILE A 68 3.95 -5.30 1.29
CA ILE A 68 4.08 -3.85 1.33
C ILE A 68 2.98 -3.20 2.17
N GLN A 69 1.73 -3.68 2.06
CA GLN A 69 0.64 -3.22 2.94
C GLN A 69 1.00 -3.30 4.42
N ARG A 70 1.50 -4.46 4.88
CA ARG A 70 1.81 -4.67 6.30
C ARG A 70 3.05 -3.90 6.75
N LYS A 71 4.05 -3.78 5.89
CA LYS A 71 5.31 -3.13 6.24
C LYS A 71 5.19 -1.60 6.29
N LEU A 72 4.36 -1.02 5.41
CA LEU A 72 4.13 0.42 5.33
C LEU A 72 2.81 0.88 5.95
N SER A 73 2.02 -0.05 6.51
CA SER A 73 0.70 0.21 7.09
C SER A 73 -0.25 0.97 6.15
N ILE A 74 -0.25 0.60 4.86
CA ILE A 74 -1.08 1.24 3.82
C ILE A 74 -2.21 0.33 3.32
N GLY A 75 -3.24 0.94 2.74
CA GLY A 75 -4.33 0.23 2.07
C GLY A 75 -3.90 -0.58 0.84
N TYR A 76 -4.72 -1.57 0.46
CA TYR A 76 -4.42 -2.51 -0.64
C TYR A 76 -4.20 -1.80 -1.98
N ASN A 77 -5.07 -0.85 -2.32
CA ASN A 77 -4.98 -0.11 -3.58
C ASN A 77 -3.68 0.69 -3.67
N ARG A 78 -3.28 1.36 -2.58
CA ARG A 78 -2.01 2.11 -2.52
C ARG A 78 -0.82 1.18 -2.71
N ALA A 79 -0.82 0.02 -2.03
CA ALA A 79 0.23 -0.98 -2.19
C ALA A 79 0.28 -1.55 -3.62
N ALA A 80 -0.88 -1.76 -4.25
CA ALA A 80 -0.95 -2.21 -5.64
C ALA A 80 -0.34 -1.17 -6.60
N THR A 81 -0.71 0.11 -6.47
CA THR A 81 -0.15 1.20 -7.28
C THR A 81 1.37 1.34 -7.10
N ILE A 82 1.88 1.20 -5.88
CA ILE A 82 3.34 1.20 -5.62
C ILE A 82 4.01 0.03 -6.34
N ILE A 83 3.41 -1.16 -6.30
CA ILE A 83 3.93 -2.36 -6.96
C ILE A 83 3.93 -2.23 -8.48
N GLU A 84 2.86 -1.67 -9.06
CA GLU A 84 2.78 -1.37 -10.50
C GLU A 84 3.87 -0.39 -10.92
N ARG A 85 4.03 0.71 -10.17
CA ARG A 85 5.08 1.70 -10.42
C ARG A 85 6.49 1.09 -10.31
N MET A 86 6.73 0.20 -9.36
CA MET A 86 8.00 -0.53 -9.24
C MET A 86 8.28 -1.44 -10.44
N GLU A 87 7.23 -2.03 -11.04
CA GLU A 87 7.36 -2.86 -12.24
C GLU A 87 7.67 -1.98 -13.47
N ASP A 88 6.98 -0.85 -13.60
CA ASP A 88 7.19 0.13 -14.68
C ASP A 88 8.60 0.75 -14.63
N GLU A 89 9.11 1.04 -13.43
CA GLU A 89 10.47 1.55 -13.23
C GLU A 89 11.55 0.45 -13.33
N GLY A 90 11.16 -0.82 -13.52
CA GLY A 90 12.10 -1.94 -13.68
C GLY A 90 12.81 -2.34 -12.39
N ILE A 91 12.24 -2.00 -11.24
CA ILE A 91 12.75 -2.36 -9.90
C ILE A 91 12.41 -3.82 -9.60
N ILE A 92 11.24 -4.26 -10.05
CA ILE A 92 10.75 -5.64 -9.88
C ILE A 92 10.28 -6.21 -11.22
N GLY A 93 10.43 -7.51 -11.38
CA GLY A 93 9.94 -8.26 -12.53
C GLY A 93 8.46 -8.62 -12.42
N PRO A 94 7.92 -9.27 -13.48
CA PRO A 94 6.52 -9.68 -13.53
C PRO A 94 6.19 -10.71 -12.44
N ALA A 95 4.92 -10.76 -12.06
CA ALA A 95 4.44 -11.74 -11.09
C ALA A 95 4.53 -13.17 -11.66
N ASN A 96 5.08 -14.09 -10.87
CA ASN A 96 5.04 -15.51 -11.18
C ASN A 96 3.70 -16.15 -10.78
N HIS A 97 3.52 -17.43 -11.08
CA HIS A 97 2.29 -18.19 -10.77
C HIS A 97 1.91 -18.22 -9.27
N ALA A 98 2.85 -17.92 -8.37
CA ALA A 98 2.62 -17.86 -6.93
C ALA A 98 2.43 -16.41 -6.42
N GLY A 99 2.35 -15.42 -7.32
CA GLY A 99 2.26 -14.00 -6.98
C GLY A 99 3.54 -13.41 -6.40
N LYS A 100 4.67 -14.12 -6.48
CA LYS A 100 5.99 -13.58 -6.13
C LYS A 100 6.57 -12.87 -7.35
N ARG A 101 7.27 -11.76 -7.12
CA ARG A 101 7.96 -11.00 -8.15
C ARG A 101 9.47 -11.09 -7.92
N GLU A 102 10.23 -11.11 -9.01
CA GLU A 102 11.70 -11.06 -8.97
C GLU A 102 12.16 -9.63 -8.69
N ILE A 103 13.27 -9.45 -7.97
CA ILE A 103 13.80 -8.11 -7.65
C ILE A 103 15.03 -7.89 -8.50
N LEU A 104 15.00 -6.82 -9.31
CA LEU A 104 16.03 -6.49 -10.29
C LEU A 104 17.09 -5.52 -9.75
N LEU A 105 16.91 -5.04 -8.52
CA LEU A 105 17.88 -4.20 -7.83
C LEU A 105 19.19 -4.98 -7.55
N PRO A 106 20.36 -4.33 -7.70
CA PRO A 106 21.64 -4.90 -7.33
C PRO A 106 21.65 -5.27 -5.84
N GLU A 107 22.38 -6.33 -5.48
CA GLU A 107 22.53 -6.74 -4.09
C GLU A 107 23.20 -5.59 -3.30
N PRO A 108 22.73 -5.26 -2.08
CA PRO A 108 23.31 -4.18 -1.29
C PRO A 108 24.81 -4.42 -0.94
N ASP A 109 25.29 -5.66 -1.07
CA ASP A 109 26.68 -6.05 -0.83
C ASP A 109 27.61 -5.78 -2.04
N GLU A 110 27.13 -5.30 -3.19
CA GLU A 110 27.99 -5.03 -4.36
C GLU A 110 28.52 -3.59 -4.46
N VAL A 111 28.17 -2.71 -3.52
CA VAL A 111 28.66 -1.33 -3.47
C VAL A 111 29.77 -1.22 -2.40
N PHE A 112 30.98 -1.64 -2.78
CA PHE A 112 32.22 -1.44 -2.00
C PHE A 112 32.93 -0.14 -2.37
#